data_AF-A0A372RVZ5-F1
#
_entry.id   AF-A0A372RVZ5-F1
#
_cell.length_a   1.000
_cell.length_b   1.000
_cell.length_c   1.000
_cell.angle_alpha   90.00
_cell.angle_beta   90.00
_cell.angle_gamma   90.00
#
_symmetry.space_group_name_H-M   'P 1'
#
loop_
_entity.id
_entity.type
_entity.pdbx_description
1 polymer ?
#
loop_
_entity_poly.entity_id
_entity_poly.type
_entity_poly.pdbx_seq_one_letter_code
_entity_poly.pdbx_strand_id
1 'polypeptide(L)' 'TPTKIDIPKHNLIGRLIGHEGCNLKLIAEETGTYIRVINTKPAYIEIKIDNKN' A
#
# COMPACT_ATOMS: atom_id res chain seq x y z
N THR A 1 -10.46 -10.05 -5.99
CA THR A 1 -9.93 -10.41 -4.65
C THR A 1 -8.69 -9.58 -4.39
N PRO A 2 -8.52 -8.95 -3.22
CA PRO A 2 -7.33 -8.17 -2.92
C PRO A 2 -6.09 -9.08 -2.80
N THR A 3 -4.99 -8.65 -3.40
CA THR A 3 -3.67 -9.27 -3.22
C THR A 3 -3.04 -8.76 -1.94
N LYS A 4 -2.49 -9.67 -1.13
CA LYS A 4 -1.76 -9.34 0.10
C LYS A 4 -0.27 -9.59 -0.09
N ILE A 5 0.56 -8.62 0.31
CA ILE A 5 2.02 -8.71 0.26
C ILE A 5 2.57 -8.42 1.65
N ASP A 6 3.28 -9.36 2.26
CA ASP A 6 3.82 -9.20 3.60
C ASP A 6 4.97 -8.18 3.63
N ILE A 7 5.02 -7.39 4.72
CA ILE A 7 6.12 -6.45 4.97
C ILE A 7 7.05 -7.08 6.03
N PRO A 8 8.23 -7.58 5.64
CA PRO A 8 9.08 -8.36 6.55
C PRO A 8 9.73 -7.51 7.64
N LYS A 9 9.90 -6.20 7.42
CA LYS A 9 10.55 -5.28 8.35
C LYS A 9 9.65 -4.08 8.64
N HIS A 10 9.10 -4.04 9.86
CA HIS A 10 8.16 -3.01 10.29
C HIS A 10 8.75 -1.58 10.27
N ASN A 11 10.06 -1.45 10.47
CA ASN A 11 10.75 -0.15 10.42
C ASN A 11 10.87 0.43 8.99
N LEU A 12 10.54 -0.34 7.95
CA LEU A 12 10.52 0.14 6.56
C LEU A 12 9.17 0.73 6.14
N ILE A 13 8.11 0.57 6.95
CA ILE A 13 6.75 0.99 6.60
C ILE A 13 6.69 2.49 6.25
N GLY A 14 7.31 3.34 7.07
CA GLY A 14 7.33 4.79 6.80
C GLY A 14 8.05 5.15 5.50
N ARG A 15 9.15 4.44 5.17
CA ARG A 15 9.90 4.64 3.91
C ARG A 15 9.11 4.16 2.69
N LEU A 16 8.38 3.07 2.84
CA LEU A 16 7.50 2.53 1.81
C LEU A 16 6.36 3.51 1.49
N ILE A 17 5.69 4.03 2.53
CA ILE A 17 4.58 4.98 2.38
C ILE A 17 5.08 6.32 1.82
N GLY A 18 6.22 6.81 2.31
CA GLY A 18 6.74 8.14 1.97
C GLY A 18 6.08 9.24 2.79
N HIS A 19 6.66 10.45 2.75
CA HIS A 19 6.07 11.63 3.40
C HIS A 19 4.66 11.86 2.83
N GLU A 20 3.65 11.97 3.69
CA GLU A 20 2.24 12.13 3.28
C GLU A 20 1.73 11.05 2.31
N GLY A 21 2.37 9.88 2.27
CA GLY A 21 1.96 8.80 1.35
C GLY A 21 2.40 8.99 -0.10
N CYS A 22 3.30 9.94 -0.39
CA CYS A 22 3.66 10.34 -1.76
C CYS A 22 4.09 9.17 -2.66
N ASN A 23 4.78 8.16 -2.12
CA ASN A 23 5.28 7.04 -2.90
C ASN A 23 4.15 6.10 -3.36
N LEU A 24 3.27 5.69 -2.44
CA LEU A 24 2.18 4.75 -2.76
C LEU A 24 0.97 5.44 -3.41
N LYS A 25 0.74 6.72 -3.08
CA LYS A 25 -0.35 7.50 -3.65
C LYS A 25 -0.17 7.70 -5.15
N LEU A 26 1.04 8.03 -5.60
CA LEU A 26 1.35 8.19 -7.02
C LEU A 26 1.07 6.89 -7.80
N ILE A 27 1.56 5.75 -7.28
CA ILE A 27 1.35 4.44 -7.92
C ILE A 27 -0.14 4.09 -7.97
N ALA A 28 -0.88 4.32 -6.88
CA ALA A 28 -2.32 4.05 -6.82
C ALA A 28 -3.09 4.86 -7.88
N GLU A 29 -2.77 6.14 -8.03
CA GLU A 29 -3.37 7.06 -9.01
C GLU A 29 -3.02 6.68 -10.46
N GLU A 30 -1.75 6.44 -10.76
CA GLU A 30 -1.28 6.10 -12.11
C GLU A 30 -1.80 4.75 -12.60
N THR A 31 -1.99 3.79 -11.69
CA THR A 31 -2.41 2.42 -12.04
C THR A 31 -3.91 2.17 -11.89
N GLY A 32 -4.68 3.13 -11.35
CA GLY A 32 -6.09 2.93 -11.03
C GLY A 32 -6.30 1.82 -10.00
N THR A 33 -5.37 1.70 -9.05
CA THR A 33 -5.44 0.67 -7.99
C THR A 33 -5.66 1.29 -6.63
N TYR A 34 -6.35 0.54 -5.77
CA TYR A 34 -6.40 0.81 -4.35
C TYR A 34 -5.22 0.11 -3.69
N ILE A 35 -4.33 0.90 -3.10
CA ILE A 35 -3.17 0.43 -2.34
C ILE A 35 -3.32 0.91 -0.89
N ARG A 36 -3.28 -0.01 0.08
CA ARG A 36 -3.31 0.33 1.51
C ARG A 36 -2.28 -0.47 2.29
N VAL A 37 -1.56 0.20 3.18
CA VAL A 37 -0.68 -0.46 4.16
C VAL A 37 -1.45 -0.74 5.44
N ILE A 38 -1.46 -2.00 5.87
CA ILE A 38 -2.03 -2.45 7.13
C ILE A 38 -0.91 -2.57 8.15
N ASN A 39 -0.85 -1.58 9.04
CA ASN A 39 0.22 -1.46 10.03
C ASN A 39 -0.06 -2.28 11.30
N THR A 40 -0.09 -3.61 11.13
CA THR A 40 -0.26 -4.59 12.22
C THR A 40 1.03 -5.37 12.47
N LYS A 41 1.00 -6.39 13.35
CA LYS A 41 2.10 -7.34 13.54
C LYS A 41 1.55 -8.76 13.27
N PRO A 42 1.79 -9.36 12.09
CA PRO A 42 2.61 -8.86 10.97
C PRO A 42 1.94 -7.72 10.18
N ALA A 43 2.75 -6.87 9.52
CA ALA A 43 2.26 -5.82 8.64
C ALA A 43 2.22 -6.32 7.19
N TYR A 44 1.28 -5.80 6.40
CA TYR A 44 1.13 -6.19 4.99
C TYR A 44 0.56 -5.04 4.13
N ILE A 45 0.74 -5.13 2.82
CA ILE A 45 0.12 -4.27 1.81
C ILE A 45 -1.09 -5.00 1.25
N GLU A 46 -2.22 -4.30 1.13
CA GLU A 46 -3.42 -4.75 0.42
C GLU A 46 -3.54 -3.98 -0.90
N ILE A 47 -3.65 -4.71 -2.01
CA ILE A 47 -3.79 -4.14 -3.37
C ILE A 47 -5.04 -4.72 -4.04
N LYS A 48 -5.88 -3.86 -4.61
CA LYS A 48 -7.02 -4.25 -5.45
C LYS A 48 -7.26 -3.24 -6.56
N ILE A 49 -7.95 -3.61 -7.63
CA ILE A 49 -8.41 -2.65 -8.64
C ILE A 49 -9.34 -1.65 -7.97
N ASP A 50 -9.12 -0.34 -8.20
CA ASP A 50 -10.03 0.70 -7.72
C ASP A 50 -11.16 0.84 -8.74
N ASN A 51 -12.31 0.22 -8.48
CA ASN A 51 -13.50 0.31 -9.33
C ASN A 51 -14.23 1.65 -9.16
N LYS A 52 -13.51 2.74 -8.90
CA LYS A 52 -14.11 4.08 -8.95
C LYS A 52 -14.40 4.37 -10.42
N ASN A 53 -15.70 4.35 -10.73
CA ASN A 53 -16.27 4.70 -12.03
C ASN A 53 -15.66 5.96 -12.63
#